data_AF-X0Z5F9-F1
#
_entry.id   AF-X0Z5F9-F1
#
_cell.length_a   1.000
_cell.length_b   1.000
_cell.length_c   1.000
_cell.angle_alpha   90.00
_cell.angle_beta   90.00
_cell.angle_gamma   90.00
#
_symmetry.space_group_name_H-M   'P 1'
#
loop_
_entity.id
_entity.type
_entity.pdbx_description
1 polymer ?
#
loop_
_entity_poly.entity_id
_entity_poly.type
_entity_poly.pdbx_seq_one_letter_code
_entity_poly.pdbx_strand_id
1 'polypeptide(L)'
;EQPQTYEHVSKWLSDLKKHCGNIPIVLFGNKADLVDEGELSSNPNLPTSNSSVESFAKENRFIGYYKTSALTGDGVTDAFKVLVKKLYMIAKISSFS
;
A
#
# COMPACT_ATOMS: atom_id res chain seq x y z
N GLU A 1 13.25 9.06 -7.15
CA GLU A 1 12.01 8.26 -7.31
C GLU A 1 11.85 7.78 -8.76
N GLN A 2 11.03 6.75 -9.02
CA GLN A 2 10.57 6.39 -10.37
C GLN A 2 9.05 6.66 -10.44
N PRO A 3 8.61 7.90 -10.72
CA PRO A 3 7.20 8.29 -10.66
C PRO A 3 6.28 7.41 -11.52
N GLN A 4 6.82 6.91 -12.64
CA GLN A 4 6.14 5.98 -13.55
C GLN A 4 5.62 4.71 -12.86
N THR A 5 6.28 4.26 -11.79
CA THR A 5 5.83 3.06 -11.06
C THR A 5 4.50 3.28 -10.34
N TYR A 6 4.22 4.50 -9.88
CA TYR A 6 2.95 4.83 -9.24
C TYR A 6 1.79 4.80 -10.24
N GLU A 7 2.02 5.25 -11.48
CA GLU A 7 1.02 5.24 -12.56
C GLU A 7 0.56 3.81 -12.90
N HIS A 8 1.39 2.80 -12.66
CA HIS A 8 1.05 1.40 -12.89
C HIS A 8 0.15 0.78 -11.81
N VAL A 9 0.05 1.39 -10.63
CA VAL A 9 -0.71 0.82 -9.49
C VAL A 9 -2.19 0.61 -9.85
N SER A 10 -2.80 1.57 -10.56
CA SER A 10 -4.19 1.45 -11.04
C SER A 10 -4.39 0.27 -11.98
N LYS A 11 -3.41 0.01 -12.86
CA LYS A 11 -3.44 -1.14 -13.77
C LYS A 11 -3.32 -2.46 -12.99
N TRP A 12 -2.35 -2.55 -12.08
CA TRP A 12 -2.17 -3.74 -11.24
C TRP A 12 -3.41 -4.04 -10.39
N LEU A 13 -4.05 -3.01 -9.84
CA LEU A 13 -5.31 -3.16 -9.11
C LEU A 13 -6.43 -3.71 -10.00
N SER A 14 -6.56 -3.20 -11.22
CA SER A 14 -7.52 -3.72 -12.21
C SER A 14 -7.28 -5.20 -12.51
N ASP A 15 -6.02 -5.56 -12.76
CA ASP A 15 -5.62 -6.94 -13.03
C ASP A 15 -5.89 -7.85 -11.83
N LEU A 16 -5.58 -7.42 -10.60
CA LEU A 16 -5.89 -8.16 -9.38
C LEU A 16 -7.39 -8.38 -9.19
N LYS A 17 -8.20 -7.33 -9.35
CA LYS A 17 -9.67 -7.44 -9.23
C LYS A 17 -10.25 -8.39 -10.27
N LYS A 18 -9.72 -8.37 -11.49
CA LYS A 18 -10.17 -9.23 -12.59
C LYS A 18 -9.87 -10.71 -12.35
N HIS A 19 -8.68 -11.04 -11.83
CA HIS A 19 -8.24 -12.44 -11.75
C HIS A 19 -8.40 -13.06 -10.35
N CYS A 20 -8.37 -12.25 -9.29
CA CYS A 20 -8.41 -12.72 -7.90
C CYS A 20 -9.68 -12.29 -7.15
N GLY A 21 -10.51 -11.43 -7.75
CA GLY A 21 -11.70 -10.88 -7.08
C GLY A 21 -11.32 -9.95 -5.93
N ASN A 22 -12.11 -9.97 -4.86
CA ASN A 22 -11.92 -9.09 -3.71
C ASN A 22 -11.01 -9.75 -2.66
N ILE A 23 -9.72 -9.44 -2.74
CA ILE A 23 -8.71 -9.88 -1.76
C ILE A 23 -8.21 -8.69 -0.92
N PRO A 24 -7.71 -8.91 0.30
CA PRO A 24 -7.07 -7.86 1.07
C PRO A 24 -5.77 -7.38 0.38
N ILE A 25 -5.59 -6.07 0.24
CA ILE A 25 -4.45 -5.45 -0.44
C ILE A 25 -3.76 -4.48 0.52
N VAL A 26 -2.42 -4.48 0.55
CA VAL A 26 -1.60 -3.44 1.18
C VAL A 26 -0.73 -2.82 0.10
N LEU A 27 -0.63 -1.49 0.06
CA LEU A 27 0.25 -0.78 -0.88
C LEU A 27 1.58 -0.44 -0.22
N PHE A 28 2.70 -0.81 -0.86
CA PHE A 28 4.04 -0.52 -0.36
C PHE A 28 4.69 0.56 -1.22
N GLY A 29 5.04 1.69 -0.61
CA GLY A 29 5.97 2.68 -1.19
C GLY A 29 7.38 2.30 -0.79
N ASN A 30 8.11 1.59 -1.65
CA ASN A 30 9.44 1.08 -1.32
C ASN A 30 10.55 2.12 -1.63
N LYS A 31 11.77 1.87 -1.12
CA LYS A 31 12.94 2.75 -1.21
C LYS A 31 12.75 4.06 -0.46
N ALA A 32 12.02 4.03 0.66
CA ALA A 32 11.81 5.19 1.52
C ALA A 32 13.12 5.78 2.08
N ASP A 33 14.24 5.04 2.02
CA ASP A 33 15.58 5.52 2.33
C ASP A 33 16.13 6.56 1.31
N LEU A 34 15.52 6.66 0.12
CA LEU A 34 15.98 7.55 -0.96
C LEU A 34 15.06 8.75 -1.20
N VAL A 35 14.00 8.91 -0.40
CA VAL A 35 12.98 9.96 -0.61
C VAL A 35 13.09 11.04 0.46
N ASP A 36 12.75 12.27 0.09
CA ASP A 36 12.61 13.36 1.05
C ASP A 36 11.20 13.33 1.64
N GLU A 37 11.08 12.90 2.89
CA GLU A 37 9.80 12.86 3.60
C GLU A 37 9.15 14.24 3.74
N GLY A 38 9.96 15.30 3.82
CA GLY A 38 9.47 16.68 3.84
C GLY A 38 8.79 17.05 2.52
N GLU A 39 9.35 16.64 1.38
CA GLU A 39 8.73 16.87 0.07
C GLU A 39 7.41 16.10 -0.08
N LEU A 40 7.40 14.81 0.30
CA LEU A 40 6.20 13.96 0.20
C LEU A 40 5.04 14.44 1.09
N SER A 41 5.35 15.09 2.22
CA SER A 41 4.36 15.62 3.15
C SER A 41 3.90 17.05 2.82
N SER A 42 4.79 17.89 2.30
CA SER A 42 4.51 19.32 2.08
C SER A 42 4.03 19.67 0.67
N ASN A 43 4.24 18.80 -0.33
CA ASN A 43 3.84 19.04 -1.71
C ASN A 43 2.62 18.18 -2.11
N PRO A 44 1.37 18.65 -1.90
CA PRO A 44 0.16 17.89 -2.23
C PRO A 44 -0.05 17.68 -3.73
N ASN A 45 0.64 18.46 -4.59
CA ASN A 45 0.53 18.33 -6.04
C ASN A 45 1.37 17.19 -6.59
N LEU A 46 2.29 16.62 -5.80
CA LEU A 46 3.04 15.45 -6.19
C LEU A 46 2.09 14.24 -6.22
N PRO A 47 2.03 13.46 -7.32
CA PRO A 47 1.19 12.26 -7.38
C PRO A 47 1.52 11.23 -6.29
N THR A 48 2.79 11.18 -5.89
CA THR A 48 3.32 10.31 -4.82
C THR A 48 3.29 10.96 -3.43
N SER A 49 2.69 12.15 -3.28
CA SER A 49 2.52 12.77 -1.96
C SER A 49 1.78 11.86 -1.00
N ASN A 50 2.08 11.96 0.31
CA ASN A 50 1.45 11.15 1.33
C ASN A 50 -0.09 11.25 1.24
N SER A 51 -0.63 12.46 1.10
CA SER A 51 -2.08 12.68 0.97
C SER A 51 -2.69 12.03 -0.27
N SER A 52 -2.00 12.09 -1.42
CA SER A 52 -2.52 11.53 -2.68
C SER A 52 -2.56 10.01 -2.63
N VAL A 53 -1.47 9.38 -2.15
CA VAL A 53 -1.35 7.92 -2.08
C VAL A 53 -2.28 7.34 -1.00
N GLU A 54 -2.40 8.01 0.15
CA GLU A 54 -3.35 7.61 1.21
C GLU A 54 -4.80 7.70 0.74
N SER A 55 -5.16 8.76 0.01
CA SER A 55 -6.50 8.91 -0.57
C SER A 55 -6.80 7.79 -1.57
N PHE A 56 -5.87 7.51 -2.47
CA PHE A 56 -5.98 6.40 -3.43
C PHE A 56 -6.17 5.05 -2.72
N ALA A 57 -5.38 4.77 -1.69
CA ALA A 57 -5.47 3.53 -0.91
C ALA A 57 -6.83 3.40 -0.21
N LYS A 58 -7.34 4.49 0.37
CA LYS A 58 -8.64 4.54 1.05
C LYS A 58 -9.80 4.34 0.08
N GLU A 59 -9.81 5.06 -1.04
CA GLU A 59 -10.83 4.95 -2.09
C GLU A 59 -10.93 3.53 -2.65
N ASN A 60 -9.79 2.85 -2.79
CA ASN A 60 -9.71 1.49 -3.29
C ASN A 60 -9.80 0.40 -2.21
N ARG A 61 -10.08 0.77 -0.96
CA ARG A 61 -10.26 -0.14 0.19
C ARG A 61 -9.04 -1.02 0.47
N PHE A 62 -7.85 -0.48 0.29
CA PHE A 62 -6.64 -1.15 0.77
C PHE A 62 -6.65 -1.16 2.29
N ILE A 63 -5.98 -2.16 2.88
CA ILE A 63 -5.79 -2.24 4.32
C ILE A 63 -4.95 -1.04 4.81
N GLY A 64 -3.98 -0.60 3.99
CA GLY A 64 -3.16 0.57 4.27
C GLY A 64 -2.10 0.83 3.20
N TYR A 65 -1.42 1.96 3.35
CA TYR A 65 -0.23 2.34 2.61
C TYR A 65 0.94 2.39 3.59
N TYR A 66 2.05 1.75 3.24
CA TYR A 66 3.25 1.72 4.07
C TYR A 66 4.45 2.16 3.24
N LYS A 67 5.15 3.18 3.73
CA LYS A 67 6.50 3.49 3.26
C LYS A 67 7.45 2.48 3.85
N THR A 68 8.30 1.91 3.00
CA THR A 68 9.18 0.81 3.36
C THR A 68 10.55 1.01 2.74
N SER A 69 11.57 0.46 3.39
CA SER A 69 12.88 0.28 2.78
C SER A 69 13.25 -1.19 2.89
N ALA A 70 13.31 -1.88 1.75
CA ALA A 70 13.86 -3.22 1.70
C ALA A 70 15.36 -3.27 2.07
N LEU A 71 16.07 -2.14 1.97
CA LEU A 71 17.49 -2.04 2.31
C LEU A 71 17.71 -2.00 3.82
N THR A 72 16.95 -1.17 4.54
CA THR A 72 17.11 -1.01 6.00
C THR A 72 16.18 -1.94 6.80
N GLY A 73 15.15 -2.49 6.15
CA GLY A 73 14.07 -3.24 6.79
C GLY A 73 12.95 -2.37 7.35
N ASP A 74 13.06 -1.04 7.23
CA ASP A 74 12.08 -0.10 7.79
C ASP A 74 10.69 -0.28 7.16
N GLY A 75 9.65 -0.23 7.99
CA GLY A 75 8.24 -0.39 7.62
C GLY A 75 7.81 -1.78 7.09
N VAL A 76 8.74 -2.61 6.64
CA VAL A 76 8.44 -3.91 5.99
C VAL A 76 7.70 -4.85 6.93
N THR A 77 8.24 -5.05 8.13
CA THR A 77 7.66 -5.98 9.11
C THR A 77 6.24 -5.59 9.51
N ASP A 78 5.99 -4.29 9.71
CA ASP A 78 4.68 -3.81 10.16
C ASP A 78 3.63 -3.93 9.05
N ALA A 79 4.00 -3.64 7.81
CA ALA A 79 3.12 -3.80 6.66
C ALA A 79 2.69 -5.27 6.47
N PHE A 80 3.63 -6.23 6.60
CA PHE A 80 3.31 -7.66 6.54
C PHE A 80 2.48 -8.13 7.74
N LYS A 81 2.79 -7.70 8.97
CA LYS A 81 2.01 -8.06 10.17
C LYS A 81 0.54 -7.65 10.02
N VAL A 82 0.28 -6.47 9.45
CA VAL A 82 -1.08 -5.98 9.24
C VAL A 82 -1.84 -6.82 8.22
N LEU A 83 -1.19 -7.22 7.11
CA LEU A 83 -1.78 -8.15 6.15
C LEU A 83 -2.10 -9.51 6.79
N VAL A 84 -1.13 -10.12 7.49
CA VAL A 84 -1.30 -11.41 8.17
C VAL A 84 -2.43 -11.35 9.20
N LYS A 85 -2.49 -10.27 10.00
CA LYS A 85 -3.57 -10.05 10.97
C LYS A 85 -4.93 -9.97 10.27
N LYS A 86 -5.04 -9.26 9.14
CA LYS A 86 -6.29 -9.16 8.37
C LYS A 86 -6.72 -10.53 7.84
N LEU A 87 -5.80 -11.32 7.29
CA LEU A 87 -6.07 -12.67 6.80
C LEU A 87 -6.54 -13.60 7.93
N TYR A 88 -5.86 -13.56 9.09
CA TYR A 88 -6.27 -14.31 10.27
C TYR A 88 -7.69 -13.97 10.72
N MET A 89 -8.05 -12.68 10.76
CA MET A 89 -9.40 -12.25 11.14
C MET A 89 -10.46 -12.74 10.15
N ILE A 90 -10.19 -12.71 8.85
CA ILE A 90 -11.10 -13.23 7.82
C ILE A 90 -11.32 -14.73 8.03
N ALA A 91 -10.24 -15.51 8.14
CA ALA A 91 -10.32 -16.96 8.35
C ALA A 91 -11.08 -17.31 9.64
N LYS A 92 -10.81 -16.57 10.72
CA LYS A 92 -11.50 -16.76 11.99
C LYS A 92 -13.00 -16.48 11.86
N ILE A 93 -13.41 -15.38 11.24
CA ILE A 93 -14.84 -15.07 11.04
C ILE A 93 -15.52 -16.15 10.21
N SER A 94 -14.88 -16.58 9.10
CA SER A 94 -15.41 -17.65 8.26
C SER A 94 -15.56 -18.99 8.97
N SER A 95 -14.78 -19.25 10.03
CA SER A 95 -14.93 -20.48 10.83
C SER A 95 -16.12 -20.46 11.80
N PHE A 96 -16.74 -19.29 12.01
CA PHE A 96 -17.92 -19.12 12.88
C PHE A 96 -19.21 -18.81 12.11
N SER A 97 -19.15 -18.71 10.77
CA SER A 97 -20.29 -18.50 9.86
C SER A 97 -20.64 -19.78 9.13
#